data_AF-A0A7K9RGV7-F1
#
_entry.id   AF-A0A7K9RGV7-F1
#
_cell.length_a   1.000
_cell.length_b   1.000
_cell.length_c   1.000
_cell.angle_alpha   90.00
_cell.angle_beta   90.00
_cell.angle_gamma   90.00
#
_symmetry.space_group_name_H-M   'P 1'
#
loop_
_entity.id
_entity.type
_entity.pdbx_description
1 polymer ?
#
loop_
_entity_poly.entity_id
_entity_poly.type
_entity_poly.pdbx_seq_one_letter_code
_entity_poly.pdbx_strand_id
1 'polypeptide(L)'
;QVSPALRTPRLPVWLCSVSGRHSVLFGTDSRLLSHWRSERVFCLYLYSGQRERPRTARLTIDTHSHPWEEARREGLGQRRPGLEMAIRTRWAGATVSWDGTEPFS
;
A
#
# COMPACT_ATOMS: atom_id res chain seq x y z
N GLN A 1 -18.50 6.09 -15.50
CA GLN A 1 -18.30 4.65 -15.75
C GLN A 1 -16.80 4.37 -15.79
N VAL A 2 -16.26 3.58 -14.86
CA VAL A 2 -14.83 3.25 -14.79
C VAL A 2 -14.63 1.87 -15.46
N SER A 3 -13.68 1.75 -16.38
CA SER A 3 -13.48 0.51 -17.14
C SER A 3 -13.15 -0.68 -16.21
N PRO A 4 -13.62 -1.91 -16.49
CA PRO A 4 -13.26 -3.09 -15.70
C PRO A 4 -11.74 -3.36 -15.69
N ALA A 5 -11.03 -2.99 -16.75
CA ALA A 5 -9.57 -3.06 -16.84
C ALA A 5 -8.85 -2.12 -15.87
N LEU A 6 -9.50 -1.04 -15.40
CA LEU A 6 -8.99 -0.21 -14.31
C LEU A 6 -9.19 -0.87 -12.93
N ARG A 7 -10.07 -1.87 -12.80
CA ARG A 7 -10.28 -2.58 -11.52
C ARG A 7 -9.16 -3.59 -11.22
N THR A 8 -8.58 -4.20 -12.25
CA THR A 8 -7.51 -5.19 -12.09
C THR A 8 -6.35 -4.85 -13.01
N PRO A 9 -5.40 -4.00 -12.57
CA PRO A 9 -4.26 -3.62 -13.39
C PRO A 9 -3.38 -4.85 -13.68
N ARG A 10 -2.81 -4.92 -14.89
CA ARG A 10 -1.92 -6.03 -15.29
C ARG A 10 -0.54 -5.94 -14.64
N LEU A 11 -0.14 -4.72 -14.31
CA LEU A 11 1.09 -4.42 -13.60
C LEU A 11 0.73 -3.88 -12.20
N PRO A 12 1.56 -4.13 -11.19
CA PRO A 12 1.36 -3.58 -9.87
C PRO A 12 1.75 -2.09 -9.85
N VAL A 13 1.02 -1.24 -10.56
CA VAL A 13 1.24 0.21 -10.61
C VAL A 13 -0.09 0.91 -10.44
N TRP A 14 -0.14 1.84 -9.48
CA TRP A 14 -1.33 2.60 -9.12
C TRP A 14 -0.99 4.08 -9.00
N LEU A 15 -1.91 4.92 -9.46
CA LEU A 15 -1.94 6.33 -9.10
C LEU A 15 -2.76 6.49 -7.82
N CYS A 16 -2.17 7.11 -6.81
CA CYS A 16 -2.81 7.37 -5.53
C CYS A 16 -3.07 8.86 -5.38
N SER A 17 -4.29 9.22 -4.98
CA SER A 17 -4.64 10.57 -4.55
C SER A 17 -5.14 10.50 -3.11
N VAL A 18 -4.31 10.95 -2.17
CA VAL A 18 -4.61 10.95 -0.73
C VAL A 18 -4.41 12.37 -0.23
N SER A 19 -5.43 12.94 0.41
CA SER A 19 -5.39 14.31 0.96
C SER A 19 -4.98 15.39 -0.07
N GLY A 20 -5.37 15.22 -1.33
CA GLY A 20 -5.04 16.16 -2.42
C GLY A 20 -3.61 16.03 -2.97
N ARG A 21 -2.81 15.08 -2.47
CA ARG A 21 -1.47 14.78 -2.99
C ARG A 21 -1.50 13.57 -3.91
N HIS A 22 -0.84 13.71 -5.05
CA HIS A 22 -0.70 12.65 -6.05
C HIS A 22 0.61 11.90 -5.86
N SER A 23 0.57 10.59 -5.98
CA SER A 23 1.75 9.72 -5.87
C SER A 23 1.59 8.48 -6.74
N VAL A 24 2.69 7.82 -7.04
CA VAL A 24 2.72 6.52 -7.70
C VAL A 24 3.08 5.47 -6.67
N LEU A 25 2.20 4.49 -6.49
CA LEU A 25 2.46 3.28 -5.72
C LEU A 25 2.75 2.14 -6.69
N PHE A 26 3.84 1.41 -6.52
CA PHE A 26 4.18 0.32 -7.44
C PHE A 26 4.93 -0.84 -6.78
N GLY A 27 4.72 -2.05 -7.30
CA GLY A 27 5.54 -3.22 -7.03
C GLY A 27 6.56 -3.46 -8.15
N THR A 28 7.62 -4.19 -7.85
CA THR A 28 8.66 -4.55 -8.84
C THR A 28 8.51 -5.98 -9.38
N ASP A 29 7.75 -6.86 -8.72
CA ASP A 29 7.39 -8.18 -9.24
C ASP A 29 6.12 -8.07 -10.11
N SER A 30 6.26 -8.23 -11.42
CA SER A 30 5.13 -8.19 -12.36
C SER A 30 4.09 -9.29 -12.12
N ARG A 31 4.47 -10.37 -11.42
CA ARG A 31 3.57 -11.47 -11.06
C ARG A 31 2.78 -11.18 -9.79
N LEU A 32 3.06 -10.07 -9.10
CA LEU A 32 2.42 -9.71 -7.84
C LEU A 32 0.91 -9.85 -7.94
N LEU A 33 0.26 -9.42 -9.03
CA LEU A 33 -1.20 -9.44 -9.14
C LEU A 33 -1.79 -10.70 -9.80
N SER A 34 -0.95 -11.66 -10.18
CA SER A 34 -1.37 -12.87 -10.91
C SER A 34 -0.99 -14.16 -10.21
N HIS A 35 -0.23 -14.09 -9.12
CA HIS A 35 0.25 -15.25 -8.40
C HIS A 35 0.01 -15.12 -6.89
N TRP A 36 -0.93 -15.92 -6.37
CA TRP A 36 -1.36 -15.83 -4.97
C TRP A 36 -0.22 -15.94 -3.95
N ARG A 37 0.86 -16.70 -4.23
CA ARG A 37 2.01 -16.77 -3.30
C ARG A 37 2.78 -15.45 -3.25
N SER A 38 2.86 -14.74 -4.38
CA SER A 38 3.52 -13.44 -4.46
C SER A 38 2.71 -12.36 -3.74
N GLU A 39 1.39 -12.56 -3.59
CA GLU A 39 0.52 -11.65 -2.83
C GLU A 39 0.57 -11.87 -1.32
N ARG A 40 1.30 -12.87 -0.79
CA ARG A 40 1.32 -13.12 0.67
C ARG A 40 2.12 -12.06 1.43
N VAL A 41 3.38 -11.88 1.02
CA VAL A 41 4.29 -10.89 1.60
C VAL A 41 5.11 -10.28 0.48
N PHE A 42 5.03 -8.97 0.31
CA PHE A 42 5.68 -8.27 -0.80
C PHE A 42 6.00 -6.82 -0.47
N CYS A 43 6.84 -6.21 -1.30
CA CYS A 43 7.19 -4.81 -1.18
C CYS A 43 6.40 -3.96 -2.19
N LEU A 44 5.92 -2.81 -1.72
CA LEU A 44 5.49 -1.71 -2.57
C LEU A 44 6.41 -0.51 -2.39
N TYR A 45 6.47 0.33 -3.41
CA TYR A 45 7.28 1.52 -3.46
C TYR A 45 6.37 2.71 -3.72
N LEU A 46 6.53 3.76 -2.93
CA LEU A 46 5.73 4.97 -3.03
C LEU A 46 6.61 6.15 -3.40
N TYR A 47 6.31 6.75 -4.55
CA TYR A 47 7.00 7.93 -5.05
C TYR A 47 6.02 9.09 -5.19
N SER A 48 6.26 10.19 -4.45
CA SER A 48 5.37 11.36 -4.46
C SER A 48 5.84 12.48 -5.41
N GLY A 49 7.08 12.44 -5.90
CA GLY A 49 7.65 13.51 -6.72
C GLY A 49 7.82 14.87 -6.01
N GLN A 50 7.58 14.94 -4.70
CA GLN A 50 7.72 16.15 -3.91
C GLN A 50 9.20 16.47 -3.64
N ARG A 51 9.60 17.74 -3.72
CA ARG A 51 11.00 18.16 -3.53
C ARG A 51 11.48 17.92 -2.10
N GLU A 52 10.57 17.98 -1.13
CA GLU A 52 10.81 17.81 0.29
C GLU A 52 11.09 16.34 0.65
N ARG A 53 10.63 15.40 -0.19
CA ARG A 53 10.82 13.95 -0.01
C ARG A 53 11.18 13.30 -1.35
N PRO A 54 12.43 13.47 -1.83
CA PRO A 54 12.86 12.95 -3.13
C PRO A 54 13.05 11.44 -3.13
N ARG A 55 13.11 10.80 -1.96
CA ARG A 55 13.31 9.35 -1.83
C ARG A 55 11.98 8.61 -1.90
N THR A 56 11.98 7.54 -2.68
CA THR A 56 10.89 6.55 -2.72
C THR A 56 10.81 5.83 -1.37
N ALA A 57 9.63 5.81 -0.76
CA ALA A 57 9.39 5.03 0.44
C ALA A 57 9.19 3.56 0.07
N ARG A 58 9.78 2.63 0.83
CA ARG A 58 9.53 1.19 0.72
C ARG A 58 8.52 0.79 1.80
N LEU A 59 7.49 0.07 1.37
CA LEU A 59 6.45 -0.49 2.22
C LEU A 59 6.53 -2.01 2.16
N THR A 60 6.49 -2.67 3.31
CA THR A 60 6.30 -4.13 3.37
C THR A 60 4.84 -4.43 3.69
N ILE A 61 4.20 -5.21 2.82
CA ILE A 61 2.80 -5.61 2.90
C ILE A 61 2.74 -7.09 3.25
N ASP A 62 1.99 -7.44 4.30
CA ASP A 62 1.72 -8.83 4.68
C ASP A 62 0.21 -9.04 4.74
N THR A 63 -0.33 -9.83 3.81
CA THR A 63 -1.78 -10.10 3.68
C THR A 63 -2.24 -11.30 4.51
N HIS A 64 -1.34 -11.96 5.23
CA HIS A 64 -1.60 -13.12 6.07
C HIS A 64 -1.47 -12.82 7.56
N SER A 65 -1.22 -11.55 7.90
CA SER A 65 -1.14 -11.08 9.27
C SER A 65 -2.42 -11.41 10.05
N HIS A 66 -2.24 -11.77 11.32
CA HIS A 66 -3.34 -12.29 12.10
C HIS A 66 -4.28 -11.16 12.57
N PRO A 67 -5.61 -11.39 12.65
CA PRO A 67 -6.57 -10.39 13.09
C PRO A 67 -6.27 -9.75 14.46
N TRP A 68 -5.54 -10.45 15.34
CA TRP A 68 -5.15 -9.93 16.65
C TRP A 68 -4.07 -8.85 16.59
N GLU A 69 -3.21 -8.85 15.55
CA GLU A 69 -2.24 -7.76 15.33
C GLU A 69 -2.94 -6.45 14.96
N GLU A 70 -4.06 -6.56 14.23
CA GLU A 70 -4.90 -5.42 13.85
C GLU A 70 -5.62 -4.84 15.06
N ALA A 71 -6.28 -5.69 15.85
CA ALA A 71 -6.97 -5.30 17.07
C ALA A 71 -6.03 -4.59 18.07
N ARG A 72 -4.77 -5.03 18.14
CA ARG A 72 -3.75 -4.38 18.98
C ARG A 72 -3.46 -2.94 18.54
N ARG A 73 -3.33 -2.66 17.24
CA ARG A 73 -3.04 -1.29 16.75
C ARG A 73 -4.24 -0.35 16.94
N GLU A 74 -5.45 -0.87 16.75
CA GLU A 74 -6.69 -0.10 16.95
C GLU A 74 -6.93 0.22 18.43
N GLY A 75 -6.67 -0.74 19.33
CA GLY A 75 -6.70 -0.51 20.78
C GLY A 75 -5.69 0.53 21.28
N LEU A 76 -4.63 0.80 20.52
CA LEU A 76 -3.64 1.85 20.81
C LEU A 76 -4.06 3.25 20.30
N GLY A 77 -5.23 3.38 19.66
CA GLY A 77 -5.72 4.67 19.15
C GLY A 77 -4.91 5.26 17.99
N GLN A 78 -4.05 4.45 17.34
CA GLN A 78 -3.21 4.93 16.24
C GLN A 78 -4.02 5.12 14.96
N ARG A 79 -4.18 6.36 14.51
CA ARG A 79 -4.85 6.67 13.23
C ARG A 79 -3.98 6.21 12.07
N ARG A 80 -4.53 5.33 11.23
CA ARG A 80 -3.85 4.85 10.02
C ARG A 80 -3.73 5.95 8.97
N PRO A 81 -2.60 6.08 8.26
CA PRO A 81 -2.48 6.96 7.11
C PRO A 81 -3.51 6.62 6.03
N GLY A 82 -3.99 7.62 5.29
CA GLY A 82 -4.98 7.41 4.24
C GLY A 82 -4.52 6.42 3.15
N LEU A 83 -3.21 6.38 2.87
CA LEU A 83 -2.65 5.40 1.95
C LEU A 83 -2.72 3.96 2.47
N GLU A 84 -2.47 3.74 3.77
CA GLU A 84 -2.61 2.41 4.37
C GLU A 84 -4.04 1.91 4.24
N MET A 85 -5.02 2.81 4.45
CA MET A 85 -6.43 2.48 4.21
C MET A 85 -6.71 2.14 2.75
N ALA A 86 -6.16 2.89 1.79
CA ALA A 86 -6.31 2.61 0.37
C ALA A 86 -5.72 1.24 -0.02
N ILE A 87 -4.52 0.89 0.46
CA ILE A 87 -3.89 -0.43 0.25
C ILE A 87 -4.82 -1.55 0.76
N ARG A 88 -5.43 -1.37 1.93
CA ARG A 88 -6.33 -2.37 2.53
C ARG A 88 -7.66 -2.53 1.78
N THR A 89 -8.06 -1.58 0.93
CA THR A 89 -9.21 -1.80 0.02
C THR A 89 -8.91 -2.87 -1.04
N ARG A 90 -7.64 -3.07 -1.38
CA ARG A 90 -7.19 -4.11 -2.31
C ARG A 90 -6.83 -5.40 -1.58
N TRP A 91 -6.06 -5.29 -0.50
CA TRP A 91 -5.65 -6.43 0.32
C TRP A 91 -6.25 -6.31 1.72
N ALA A 92 -7.49 -6.79 1.84
CA ALA A 92 -8.21 -6.75 3.12
C ALA A 92 -7.44 -7.50 4.21
N GLY A 93 -7.36 -6.92 5.40
CA GLY A 93 -6.62 -7.50 6.53
C GLY A 93 -5.10 -7.36 6.47
N ALA A 94 -4.54 -6.73 5.43
CA ALA A 94 -3.10 -6.60 5.32
C ALA A 94 -2.52 -5.63 6.37
N THR A 95 -1.37 -5.98 6.92
CA THR A 95 -0.51 -5.07 7.67
C THR A 95 0.43 -4.33 6.72
N VAL A 96 0.73 -3.07 7.06
CA VAL A 96 1.62 -2.20 6.28
C VAL A 96 2.72 -1.70 7.20
N SER A 97 3.96 -2.10 6.90
CA SER A 97 5.17 -1.55 7.51
C SER A 97 5.75 -0.48 6.59
N TRP A 98 6.09 0.68 7.14
CA TRP A 98 6.78 1.76 6.40
C TRP A 98 8.31 1.62 6.41
N ASP A 99 8.82 0.51 6.98
CA ASP A 99 10.24 0.15 6.97
C ASP A 99 11.17 1.29 7.45
N GLY A 100 10.73 2.01 8.49
CA GLY A 100 11.46 3.14 9.06
C GLY A 100 11.26 4.49 8.36
N THR A 101 10.42 4.53 7.31
CA THR A 101 10.02 5.78 6.66
C THR A 101 8.80 6.38 7.37
N GLU A 102 8.79 7.68 7.62
CA GLU A 102 7.56 8.31 8.12
C GLU A 102 6.49 8.34 7.02
N PRO A 103 5.22 8.01 7.35
CA PRO A 103 4.11 8.16 6.43
C PRO A 103 4.03 9.57 5.84
N PHE A 104 3.53 9.69 4.61
CA PHE A 104 3.23 10.99 4.02
C PHE A 104 1.97 11.54 4.69
N SER A 105 2.08 12.76 5.25
CA SER A 105 0.96 13.51 5.86
C SER A 105 0.02 14.10 4.82
#